data_AF-A0A965IWN7-F1
#
_entry.id   AF-A0A965IWN7-F1
#
_cell.length_a   1.000
_cell.length_b   1.000
_cell.length_c   1.000
_cell.angle_alpha   90.00
_cell.angle_beta   90.00
_cell.angle_gamma   90.00
#
_symmetry.space_group_name_H-M   'P 1'
#
loop_
_entity.id
_entity.type
_entity.pdbx_description
1 polymer ?
#
loop_
_entity_poly.entity_id
_entity_poly.type
_entity_poly.pdbx_seq_one_letter_code
_entity_poly.pdbx_strand_id
1 'polypeptide(L)'
;MNTVPTVDDLLEGFIIALNNEIMPFLNNPKAVATAAMMQSLLQEIRQVLPVFDRTIAEEHNQMTQTLRDVAALLHGVSGEEADRIRARASTLGSLTDVPVPVDQEPVRAAHQKLGYALQDTISDLDVLQRAGETKADEALTRLRMFLMPTIINHVTAISVGGGMVGRG
;
A
#
# COMPACT_ATOMS: atom_id res chain seq x y z
N MET A 1 10.04 9.37 -3.28
CA MET A 1 9.33 8.45 -4.20
C MET A 1 8.28 9.27 -4.95
N ASN A 2 8.28 9.24 -6.29
CA ASN A 2 7.48 10.15 -7.14
C ASN A 2 6.06 9.64 -7.45
N THR A 3 5.72 8.45 -6.96
CA THR A 3 4.41 7.79 -7.09
C THR A 3 3.91 7.35 -5.71
N VAL A 4 2.67 6.89 -5.60
CA VAL A 4 2.07 6.47 -4.33
C VAL A 4 2.86 5.29 -3.74
N PRO A 5 3.52 5.46 -2.59
CA PRO A 5 4.24 4.36 -1.95
C PRO A 5 3.24 3.37 -1.37
N THR A 6 3.54 2.08 -1.45
CA THR A 6 2.82 1.08 -0.69
C THR A 6 3.14 1.19 0.80
N VAL A 7 2.34 0.54 1.66
CA VAL A 7 2.65 0.46 3.10
C VAL A 7 4.02 -0.19 3.32
N ASP A 8 4.39 -1.18 2.51
CA ASP A 8 5.71 -1.79 2.58
C ASP A 8 6.83 -0.79 2.23
N ASP A 9 6.64 0.01 1.19
CA ASP A 9 7.61 1.07 0.80
C ASP A 9 7.77 2.13 1.90
N LEU A 10 6.68 2.48 2.61
CA LEU A 10 6.73 3.42 3.74
C LEU A 10 7.49 2.81 4.93
N LEU A 11 7.24 1.55 5.25
CA LEU A 11 7.94 0.84 6.32
C LEU A 11 9.43 0.67 6.01
N GLU A 12 9.77 0.37 4.74
CA GLU A 12 11.15 0.36 4.26
C GLU A 12 11.83 1.71 4.41
N GLY A 13 11.17 2.78 3.96
CA GLY A 13 11.65 4.15 4.10
C GLY A 13 11.90 4.52 5.57
N PHE A 14 11.03 4.08 6.47
CA PHE A 14 11.18 4.35 7.91
C PHE A 14 12.36 3.59 8.52
N ILE A 15 12.61 2.34 8.10
CA ILE A 15 13.80 1.56 8.48
C ILE A 15 15.08 2.25 7.97
N ILE A 16 15.08 2.75 6.74
CA ILE A 16 16.20 3.49 6.16
C ILE A 16 16.47 4.78 6.95
N ALA A 17 15.42 5.55 7.27
CA ALA A 17 15.54 6.77 8.07
C ALA A 17 16.05 6.48 9.49
N LEU A 18 15.56 5.42 10.15
CA LEU A 18 16.09 4.98 11.45
C LEU A 18 17.60 4.71 11.39
N ASN A 19 18.08 4.01 10.36
CA ASN A 19 19.49 3.66 10.21
C ASN A 19 20.38 4.85 9.85
N ASN A 20 19.92 5.71 8.93
CA ASN A 20 20.77 6.74 8.32
C ASN A 20 20.67 8.08 9.04
N GLU A 21 19.51 8.39 9.64
CA GLU A 21 19.20 9.73 10.15
C GLU A 21 19.01 9.77 11.68
N ILE A 22 18.73 8.62 12.32
CA ILE A 22 18.49 8.57 13.77
C ILE A 22 19.64 7.88 14.49
N MET A 23 19.88 6.60 14.21
CA MET A 23 20.87 5.78 14.93
C MET A 23 22.28 6.39 15.02
N PRO A 24 22.84 7.04 13.98
CA PRO A 24 24.19 7.61 14.04
C PRO A 24 24.34 8.75 15.05
N PHE A 25 23.23 9.37 15.46
CA PHE A 25 23.21 10.49 16.40
C PHE A 25 22.82 10.07 17.82
N LEU A 26 22.63 8.76 18.07
CA LEU A 26 22.30 8.22 19.38
C LEU A 26 23.57 7.90 20.17
N ASN A 27 23.80 8.63 21.25
CA ASN A 27 25.01 8.50 22.08
C ASN A 27 24.80 7.61 23.32
N ASN A 28 23.56 7.14 23.56
CA ASN A 28 23.21 6.30 24.69
C ASN A 28 22.96 4.85 24.21
N PRO A 29 23.68 3.84 24.73
CA PRO A 29 23.48 2.44 24.37
C PRO A 29 22.03 1.95 24.50
N LYS A 30 21.28 2.46 25.48
CA LYS A 30 19.86 2.15 25.64
C LYS A 30 19.02 2.69 24.48
N ALA A 31 19.31 3.90 24.02
CA ALA A 31 18.61 4.51 22.90
C ALA A 31 18.92 3.77 21.59
N VAL A 32 20.18 3.37 21.38
CA VAL A 32 20.60 2.54 20.23
C VAL A 32 19.85 1.20 20.24
N ALA A 33 19.78 0.53 21.39
CA ALA A 33 19.04 -0.72 21.54
C ALA A 33 17.53 -0.53 21.28
N THR A 34 16.94 0.57 21.75
CA THR A 34 15.53 0.89 21.47
C THR A 34 15.27 1.13 19.98
N ALA A 35 16.14 1.87 19.29
CA ALA A 35 16.03 2.08 17.85
C ALA A 35 16.14 0.77 17.06
N ALA A 36 17.07 -0.12 17.45
CA ALA A 36 17.21 -1.44 16.86
C ALA A 36 15.97 -2.33 17.09
N MET A 37 15.38 -2.29 18.30
CA MET A 37 14.12 -3.01 18.58
C MET A 37 12.96 -2.48 17.72
N MET A 38 12.85 -1.17 17.55
CA MET A 38 11.85 -0.56 16.66
C MET A 38 12.05 -1.02 15.21
N GLN A 39 13.28 -1.06 14.73
CA GLN A 39 13.60 -1.57 13.40
C GLN A 39 13.18 -3.04 13.21
N SER A 40 13.45 -3.90 14.20
CA SER A 40 13.03 -5.30 14.17
C SER A 40 11.51 -5.45 14.10
N LEU A 41 10.76 -4.70 14.91
CA LEU A 41 9.30 -4.72 14.88
C LEU A 41 8.74 -4.27 13.52
N LEU A 42 9.34 -3.24 12.91
CA LEU A 42 8.94 -2.77 11.59
C LEU A 42 9.22 -3.83 10.52
N GLN A 43 10.35 -4.54 10.60
CA GLN A 43 10.64 -5.66 9.68
C GLN A 43 9.68 -6.83 9.87
N GLU A 44 9.30 -7.16 11.10
CA GLU A 44 8.29 -8.19 11.37
C GLU A 44 6.95 -7.79 10.72
N ILE A 45 6.52 -6.53 10.88
CA ILE A 45 5.28 -6.05 10.25
C ILE A 45 5.34 -6.20 8.72
N ARG A 46 6.46 -5.81 8.09
CA ARG A 46 6.66 -5.96 6.64
C ARG A 46 6.54 -7.41 6.17
N GLN A 47 7.07 -8.36 6.94
CA GLN A 47 7.00 -9.79 6.62
C GLN A 47 5.58 -10.35 6.72
N VAL A 48 4.74 -9.81 7.61
CA VAL A 48 3.38 -10.33 7.83
C VAL A 48 2.35 -9.65 6.91
N LEU A 49 2.60 -8.46 6.38
CA LEU A 49 1.68 -7.77 5.47
C LEU A 49 1.17 -8.63 4.30
N PRO A 50 2.03 -9.34 3.53
CA PRO A 50 1.56 -10.22 2.45
C PRO A 50 0.71 -11.39 2.95
N VAL A 51 0.97 -11.86 4.17
CA VAL A 51 0.20 -12.93 4.80
C VAL A 51 -1.21 -12.44 5.15
N PHE A 52 -1.34 -11.23 5.71
CA PHE A 52 -2.65 -10.63 5.99
C PHE A 52 -3.49 -10.43 4.71
N ASP A 53 -2.88 -9.90 3.64
CA ASP A 53 -3.57 -9.73 2.35
C ASP A 53 -4.10 -11.06 1.82
N ARG A 54 -3.31 -12.14 1.92
CA ARG A 54 -3.72 -13.50 1.55
C ARG A 54 -4.85 -14.01 2.44
N THR A 55 -4.70 -13.91 3.76
CA THR A 55 -5.67 -14.39 4.73
C THR A 55 -7.03 -13.71 4.56
N ILE A 56 -7.06 -12.40 4.32
CA ILE A 56 -8.32 -11.67 4.07
C ILE A 56 -9.03 -12.20 2.81
N ALA A 57 -8.28 -12.48 1.74
CA ALA A 57 -8.85 -13.02 0.51
C ALA A 57 -9.38 -14.46 0.69
N GLU A 58 -8.65 -15.31 1.42
CA GLU A 58 -9.08 -16.67 1.78
C GLU A 58 -10.35 -16.64 2.66
N GLU A 59 -10.35 -15.81 3.70
CA GLU A 59 -11.49 -15.63 4.61
C GLU A 59 -12.71 -15.09 3.87
N HIS A 60 -12.53 -14.10 2.98
CA HIS A 60 -13.61 -13.59 2.15
C HIS A 60 -14.30 -14.72 1.37
N ASN A 61 -13.53 -15.53 0.65
CA ASN A 61 -14.09 -16.63 -0.15
C ASN A 61 -14.74 -17.70 0.73
N GLN A 62 -14.14 -17.98 1.89
CA GLN A 62 -14.73 -18.90 2.86
C GLN A 62 -16.06 -18.38 3.41
N MET A 63 -16.16 -17.08 3.69
CA MET A 63 -17.38 -16.43 4.18
C MET A 63 -18.51 -16.49 3.13
N THR A 64 -18.22 -16.17 1.86
CA THR A 64 -19.24 -16.25 0.79
C THR A 64 -19.73 -17.68 0.59
N GLN A 65 -18.83 -18.67 0.65
CA GLN A 65 -19.18 -20.08 0.59
C GLN A 65 -20.03 -20.53 1.79
N THR A 66 -19.64 -20.17 3.01
CA THR A 66 -20.41 -20.52 4.21
C THR A 66 -21.83 -19.96 4.16
N LEU A 67 -22.04 -18.75 3.65
CA LEU A 67 -23.40 -18.21 3.46
C LEU A 67 -24.25 -19.06 2.50
N ARG A 68 -23.65 -19.55 1.41
CA ARG A 68 -24.34 -20.46 0.47
C ARG A 68 -24.66 -21.80 1.12
N ASP A 69 -23.70 -22.39 1.83
CA ASP A 69 -23.86 -23.70 2.46
C ASP A 69 -24.94 -23.69 3.55
N VAL A 70 -24.95 -22.65 4.40
CA VAL A 70 -25.97 -22.49 5.44
C VAL A 70 -27.37 -22.32 4.84
N ALA A 71 -27.51 -21.54 3.77
CA ALA A 71 -28.81 -21.42 3.09
C ALA A 71 -29.25 -22.73 2.42
N ALA A 72 -28.31 -23.50 1.88
CA ALA A 72 -28.59 -24.81 1.29
C ALA A 72 -29.07 -25.82 2.35
N LEU A 73 -28.48 -25.83 3.55
CA LEU A 73 -28.89 -26.69 4.66
C LEU A 73 -30.32 -26.38 5.16
N LEU A 74 -30.78 -25.15 4.98
CA LEU A 74 -32.13 -24.71 5.34
C LEU A 74 -33.15 -24.85 4.19
N HIS A 75 -32.83 -25.65 3.17
CA HIS A 75 -33.77 -25.94 2.09
C HIS A 75 -35.06 -26.56 2.63
N GLY A 76 -36.21 -26.07 2.17
CA GLY A 76 -37.53 -26.52 2.63
C GLY A 76 -37.99 -25.95 3.98
N VAL A 77 -37.14 -25.20 4.70
CA VAL A 77 -37.54 -24.52 5.94
C VAL A 77 -38.23 -23.20 5.60
N SER A 78 -39.46 -23.03 6.07
CA SER A 78 -40.26 -21.80 5.95
C SER A 78 -40.11 -20.90 7.19
N GLY A 79 -40.20 -19.58 6.99
CA GLY A 79 -40.16 -18.59 8.07
C GLY A 79 -39.30 -17.38 7.70
N GLU A 80 -39.57 -16.25 8.32
CA GLU A 80 -38.89 -14.98 8.00
C GLU A 80 -37.37 -15.06 8.24
N GLU A 81 -36.93 -15.82 9.24
CA GLU A 81 -35.52 -16.06 9.52
C GLU A 81 -34.83 -16.80 8.37
N ALA A 82 -35.48 -17.86 7.86
CA ALA A 82 -34.96 -18.66 6.75
C ALA A 82 -34.92 -17.83 5.46
N ASP A 83 -35.91 -16.96 5.24
CA ASP A 83 -35.93 -16.03 4.11
C ASP A 83 -34.81 -15.00 4.18
N ARG A 84 -34.56 -14.41 5.36
CA ARG A 84 -33.42 -13.50 5.57
C ARG A 84 -32.07 -14.19 5.33
N ILE A 85 -31.92 -15.44 5.72
CA ILE A 85 -30.69 -16.23 5.48
C ILE A 85 -30.52 -16.48 3.97
N ARG A 86 -31.57 -16.92 3.28
CA ARG A 86 -31.55 -17.10 1.82
C ARG A 86 -31.21 -15.80 1.08
N ALA A 87 -31.74 -14.66 1.54
CA ALA A 87 -31.43 -13.36 0.98
C ALA A 87 -29.95 -12.97 1.15
N ARG A 88 -29.33 -13.27 2.30
CA ARG A 88 -27.88 -13.05 2.49
C ARG A 88 -27.04 -13.94 1.59
N ALA A 89 -27.44 -15.20 1.43
CA ALA A 89 -26.74 -16.13 0.53
C ALA A 89 -26.83 -15.70 -0.94
N SER A 90 -27.98 -15.20 -1.39
CA SER A 90 -28.17 -14.74 -2.78
C SER A 90 -27.52 -13.39 -3.08
N THR A 91 -27.19 -12.60 -2.06
CA THR A 91 -26.56 -11.27 -2.22
C THR A 91 -25.07 -11.29 -1.89
N LEU A 92 -24.71 -11.64 -0.65
CA LEU A 92 -23.34 -11.65 -0.17
C LEU A 92 -22.64 -12.98 -0.48
N GLY A 93 -23.37 -14.10 -0.38
CA GLY A 93 -22.83 -15.42 -0.73
C GLY A 93 -22.58 -15.63 -2.23
N SER A 94 -23.13 -14.76 -3.08
CA SER A 94 -22.99 -14.80 -4.54
C SER A 94 -21.89 -13.89 -5.08
N LEU A 95 -21.16 -13.19 -4.20
CA LEU A 95 -19.99 -12.41 -4.59
C LEU A 95 -18.95 -13.33 -5.23
N THR A 96 -18.27 -12.84 -6.26
CA THR A 96 -17.22 -13.58 -6.95
C THR A 96 -16.02 -13.78 -6.03
N ASP A 97 -15.43 -14.98 -6.08
CA ASP A 97 -14.24 -15.29 -5.32
C ASP A 97 -13.07 -14.40 -5.74
N VAL A 98 -12.36 -13.89 -4.75
CA VAL A 98 -11.16 -13.08 -4.92
C VAL A 98 -9.98 -14.03 -5.20
N PRO A 99 -9.09 -13.74 -6.17
CA PRO A 99 -7.93 -14.59 -6.43
C PRO A 99 -7.02 -14.67 -5.19
N VAL A 100 -6.55 -15.88 -4.87
CA VAL A 100 -5.63 -16.15 -3.76
C VAL A 100 -4.35 -16.79 -4.31
N PRO A 101 -3.16 -16.18 -4.12
CA PRO A 101 -2.96 -14.85 -3.53
C PRO A 101 -3.44 -13.75 -4.48
N VAL A 102 -3.86 -12.60 -3.93
CA VAL A 102 -3.97 -11.38 -4.73
C VAL A 102 -2.55 -10.98 -5.08
N ASP A 103 -2.06 -11.40 -6.25
CA ASP A 103 -0.66 -11.21 -6.63
C ASP A 103 -0.38 -9.75 -6.99
N GLN A 104 -0.19 -8.94 -5.95
CA GLN A 104 0.18 -7.53 -6.04
C GLN A 104 1.68 -7.37 -6.32
N GLU A 105 2.49 -8.42 -6.14
CA GLU A 105 3.94 -8.36 -6.26
C GLU A 105 4.41 -7.98 -7.67
N PRO A 106 3.87 -8.55 -8.77
CA PRO A 106 4.17 -8.11 -10.13
C PRO A 106 3.79 -6.65 -10.37
N VAL A 107 2.66 -6.20 -9.81
CA VAL A 107 2.19 -4.83 -9.95
C VAL A 107 3.12 -3.87 -9.21
N ARG A 108 3.52 -4.20 -7.97
CA ARG A 108 4.47 -3.43 -7.16
C ARG A 108 5.85 -3.39 -7.82
N ALA A 109 6.38 -4.53 -8.24
CA ALA A 109 7.68 -4.61 -8.91
C ALA A 109 7.69 -3.83 -10.23
N ALA A 110 6.61 -3.91 -11.02
CA ALA A 110 6.46 -3.10 -12.22
C ALA A 110 6.37 -1.61 -11.88
N HIS A 111 5.59 -1.25 -10.86
CA HIS A 111 5.43 0.14 -10.40
C HIS A 111 6.73 0.75 -9.90
N GLN A 112 7.54 0.00 -9.15
CA GLN A 112 8.85 0.43 -8.67
C GLN A 112 9.82 0.66 -9.85
N LYS A 113 9.87 -0.27 -10.80
CA LYS A 113 10.66 -0.12 -12.03
C LYS A 113 10.24 1.11 -12.84
N LEU A 114 8.94 1.37 -12.95
CA LEU A 114 8.40 2.57 -13.58
C LEU A 114 8.82 3.84 -12.81
N GLY A 115 8.82 3.79 -11.47
CA GLY A 115 9.29 4.88 -10.62
C GLY A 115 10.75 5.24 -10.86
N TYR A 116 11.64 4.26 -10.92
CA TYR A 116 13.07 4.47 -11.26
C TYR A 116 13.25 4.96 -12.68
N ALA A 117 12.56 4.37 -13.66
CA ALA A 117 12.62 4.81 -15.05
C ALA A 117 12.19 6.28 -15.20
N LEU A 118 11.19 6.74 -14.44
CA LEU A 118 10.80 8.14 -14.41
C LEU A 118 11.87 9.05 -13.80
N GLN A 119 12.64 8.59 -12.80
CA GLN A 119 13.77 9.34 -12.23
C GLN A 119 14.94 9.45 -13.22
N ASP A 120 15.27 8.34 -13.89
CA ASP A 120 16.31 8.30 -14.92
C ASP A 120 15.91 9.21 -16.08
N THR A 121 14.65 9.16 -16.50
CA THR A 121 14.11 10.06 -17.54
C THR A 121 14.24 11.54 -17.15
N ILE A 122 14.00 11.92 -15.88
CA ILE A 122 14.23 13.29 -15.42
C ILE A 122 15.71 13.68 -15.55
N SER A 123 16.61 12.76 -15.18
CA SER A 123 18.06 12.99 -15.24
C SER A 123 18.55 13.17 -16.68
N ASP A 124 18.07 12.34 -17.59
CA ASP A 124 18.39 12.44 -19.02
C ASP A 124 17.83 13.71 -19.66
N LEU A 125 16.60 14.11 -19.28
CA LEU A 125 16.01 15.36 -19.74
C LEU A 125 16.80 16.58 -19.27
N ASP A 126 17.34 16.59 -18.05
CA ASP A 126 18.22 17.65 -17.55
C ASP A 126 19.52 17.74 -18.39
N VAL A 127 20.12 16.60 -18.77
CA VAL A 127 21.28 16.59 -19.66
C VAL A 127 20.95 17.19 -21.03
N LEU A 128 19.81 16.82 -21.62
CA LEU A 128 19.35 17.35 -22.91
C LEU A 128 19.05 18.86 -22.85
N GLN A 129 18.44 19.34 -21.75
CA GLN A 129 18.22 20.76 -21.52
C GLN A 129 19.53 21.55 -21.48
N ARG A 130 20.55 21.03 -20.76
CA ARG A 130 21.88 21.66 -20.69
C ARG A 130 22.62 21.66 -22.03
N ALA A 131 22.32 20.69 -22.90
CA ALA A 131 22.82 20.66 -24.26
C ALA A 131 22.07 21.58 -25.24
N GLY A 132 21.01 22.26 -24.78
CA GLY A 132 20.22 23.21 -25.57
C GLY A 132 19.10 22.60 -26.40
N GLU A 133 18.70 21.35 -26.16
CA GLU A 133 17.58 20.71 -26.87
C GLU A 133 16.24 21.21 -26.31
N THR A 134 15.57 22.08 -27.05
CA THR A 134 14.34 22.76 -26.60
C THR A 134 13.16 21.80 -26.43
N LYS A 135 13.14 20.64 -27.10
CA LYS A 135 12.07 19.63 -26.91
C LYS A 135 12.14 18.96 -25.53
N ALA A 136 13.29 19.03 -24.85
CA ALA A 136 13.44 18.49 -23.50
C ALA A 136 12.61 19.29 -22.47
N ASP A 137 12.39 20.59 -22.69
CA ASP A 137 11.52 21.43 -21.85
C ASP A 137 10.04 21.00 -21.93
N GLU A 138 9.56 20.71 -23.13
CA GLU A 138 8.20 20.21 -23.35
C GLU A 138 7.99 18.83 -22.72
N ALA A 139 8.96 17.92 -22.90
CA ALA A 139 8.92 16.58 -22.30
C ALA A 139 8.96 16.64 -20.77
N LEU A 140 9.81 17.49 -20.18
CA LEU A 140 9.87 17.68 -18.74
C LEU A 140 8.58 18.29 -18.18
N THR A 141 7.96 19.21 -18.92
CA THR A 141 6.65 19.76 -18.56
C THR A 141 5.57 18.68 -18.52
N ARG A 142 5.55 17.77 -19.50
CA ARG A 142 4.63 16.63 -19.50
C ARG A 142 4.83 15.70 -18.30
N LEU A 143 6.07 15.47 -17.92
CA LEU A 143 6.40 14.62 -16.76
C LEU A 143 6.01 15.33 -15.45
N ARG A 144 6.26 16.63 -15.32
CA ARG A 144 5.80 17.45 -14.18
C ARG A 144 4.27 17.45 -14.05
N MET A 145 3.52 17.57 -15.14
CA MET A 145 2.05 17.49 -15.11
C MET A 145 1.53 16.17 -14.54
N PHE A 146 2.25 15.06 -14.77
CA PHE A 146 1.91 13.77 -14.17
C PHE A 146 2.27 13.71 -12.68
N LEU A 147 3.43 14.24 -12.29
CA LEU A 147 3.92 14.15 -10.90
C LEU A 147 3.23 15.13 -9.94
N MET A 148 2.87 16.33 -10.40
CA MET A 148 2.35 17.40 -9.55
C MET A 148 1.08 17.02 -8.78
N PRO A 149 0.03 16.41 -9.39
CA PRO A 149 -1.15 15.95 -8.65
C PRO A 149 -0.81 14.93 -7.57
N THR A 150 0.10 14.00 -7.85
CA THR A 150 0.54 12.98 -6.90
C THR A 150 1.30 13.59 -5.73
N ILE A 151 2.21 14.54 -6.00
CA ILE A 151 2.94 15.28 -4.97
C ILE A 151 1.97 16.06 -4.07
N ILE A 152 1.01 16.78 -4.64
CA ILE A 152 0.00 17.54 -3.88
C ILE A 152 -0.83 16.62 -2.99
N ASN A 153 -1.27 15.48 -3.53
CA ASN A 153 -2.04 14.49 -2.77
C ASN A 153 -1.25 13.94 -1.59
N HIS A 154 0.05 13.63 -1.78
CA HIS A 154 0.91 13.15 -0.69
C HIS A 154 1.18 14.24 0.36
N VAL A 155 1.49 15.47 -0.06
CA VAL A 155 1.73 16.59 0.86
C VAL A 155 0.48 16.88 1.69
N THR A 156 -0.70 16.81 1.06
CA THR A 156 -1.99 17.02 1.75
C THR A 156 -2.27 15.88 2.75
N ALA A 157 -2.05 14.63 2.36
CA ALA A 157 -2.22 13.48 3.26
C ALA A 157 -1.30 13.56 4.49
N ILE A 158 -0.04 13.95 4.31
CA ILE A 158 0.93 14.14 5.39
C ILE A 158 0.54 15.34 6.29
N SER A 159 0.10 16.45 5.69
CA SER A 159 -0.26 17.67 6.44
C SER A 159 -1.53 17.52 7.28
N VAL A 160 -2.50 16.73 6.81
CA VAL A 160 -3.72 16.42 7.59
C VAL A 160 -3.42 15.44 8.74
N GLY A 161 -2.48 14.51 8.55
CA GLY A 161 -2.01 13.60 9.60
C GLY A 161 -1.19 14.28 10.71
N GLY A 162 -0.45 15.35 10.39
CA GLY A 162 0.33 16.13 11.35
C GLY A 162 -0.47 17.07 12.26
N GLY A 163 -1.76 17.30 11.96
CA GLY A 163 -2.62 18.24 12.69
C GLY A 163 -3.13 17.76 14.06
N MET A 164 -2.87 16.51 14.45
CA MET A 164 -3.51 15.86 15.61
C MET A 164 -2.52 15.27 16.64
N VAL A 165 -1.24 15.66 16.61
CA VAL A 165 -0.26 15.27 17.64
C VAL A 165 0.30 16.54 18.30
N GLY A 166 -0.27 16.94 19.43
CA GLY A 166 0.22 18.09 20.21
C GLY A 166 -0.80 18.91 21.00
N ARG A 167 -2.06 18.45 21.15
CA ARG A 167 -3.03 19.05 22.09
C ARG A 167 -3.46 18.02 23.12
N GLY A 168 -2.67 17.90 24.18
CA GLY A 168 -2.91 17.07 25.35
C GLY A 168 -1.77 17.21 26.33
#